data_AF-A0AAD7F1L8-F1
#
_entry.id   AF-A0AAD7F1L8-F1
#
_cell.length_a   1.000
_cell.length_b   1.000
_cell.length_c   1.000
_cell.angle_alpha   90.00
_cell.angle_beta   90.00
_cell.angle_gamma   90.00
#
_symmetry.space_group_name_H-M   'P 1'
#
loop_
_entity.id
_entity.type
_entity.pdbx_description
1 polymer ?
#
loop_
_entity_poly.entity_id
_entity_poly.type
_entity_poly.pdbx_seq_one_letter_code
_entity_poly.pdbx_strand_id
1 'polypeptide(L)'
;MPRFGLNSLYLSLVSGIVFLGLYNLQSAKETFKDRLHAQLHAQEVDSLNVDAIYFGSTVTLRHISSTGGYLHSHPLFYPAGSKQQQVTVSPQRSEETMWRIYNATIRDETRPDPQALAQPVVSGSTVMLRHVPTSKHLHSHADISPPVSLDGNFQEVTGYGLIGFAGDANDDWIVEPTQGGVLATASPFRLRHRITGCHLSSHGAFLPEWGLGLQEVLCSRQESGDDLWIIDAI
;
A
#
# COMPACT_ATOMS: atom_id res chain seq x y z
N MET A 1 -50.98 -48.27 -57.96
CA MET A 1 -50.36 -48.13 -56.62
C MET A 1 -49.37 -46.97 -56.67
N PRO A 2 -49.63 -45.81 -56.06
CA PRO A 2 -48.67 -44.71 -56.10
C PRO A 2 -47.69 -44.84 -54.92
N ARG A 3 -46.39 -44.90 -55.23
CA ARG A 3 -45.29 -44.82 -54.25
C ARG A 3 -45.17 -43.36 -53.77
N PHE A 4 -45.98 -42.97 -52.80
CA PHE A 4 -45.77 -41.70 -52.08
C PHE A 4 -45.09 -41.99 -50.73
N GLY A 5 -44.03 -41.25 -50.42
CA GLY A 5 -43.86 -40.75 -49.05
C GLY A 5 -42.53 -40.93 -48.32
N LEU A 6 -41.55 -41.73 -48.76
CA LEU A 6 -40.34 -41.91 -47.92
C LEU A 6 -39.27 -40.81 -48.09
N ASN A 7 -38.99 -40.32 -49.31
CA ASN A 7 -37.89 -39.35 -49.53
C ASN A 7 -38.19 -37.92 -49.04
N SER A 8 -39.46 -37.49 -49.06
CA SER A 8 -39.85 -36.13 -48.66
C SER A 8 -39.86 -35.96 -47.13
N LEU A 9 -40.28 -37.00 -46.39
CA LEU A 9 -40.23 -37.05 -44.93
C LEU A 9 -38.78 -37.16 -44.41
N TYR A 10 -37.92 -37.89 -45.11
CA TYR A 10 -36.51 -38.01 -44.74
C TYR A 10 -35.75 -36.68 -44.91
N LEU A 11 -35.99 -35.94 -46.00
CA LEU A 11 -35.37 -34.63 -46.21
C LEU A 11 -35.81 -33.58 -45.17
N SER A 12 -37.09 -33.57 -44.77
CA SER A 12 -37.57 -32.62 -43.75
C SER A 12 -37.04 -32.95 -42.36
N LEU A 13 -36.93 -34.23 -42.01
CA LEU A 13 -36.34 -34.70 -40.76
C LEU A 13 -34.85 -34.35 -40.67
N VAL A 14 -34.08 -34.61 -41.74
CA VAL A 14 -32.64 -34.27 -41.78
C VAL A 14 -32.43 -32.76 -41.71
N SER A 15 -33.24 -31.97 -42.42
CA SER A 15 -33.18 -30.50 -42.36
C SER A 15 -33.52 -29.96 -40.96
N GLY A 16 -34.54 -30.53 -40.30
CA GLY A 16 -34.90 -30.18 -38.93
C GLY A 16 -33.80 -30.48 -37.91
N ILE A 17 -33.12 -31.62 -38.03
CA ILE A 17 -31.99 -31.99 -37.16
C ILE A 17 -30.80 -31.06 -37.37
N VAL A 18 -30.47 -30.71 -38.62
CA VAL A 18 -29.39 -29.76 -38.93
C VAL A 18 -29.72 -28.38 -38.35
N PHE A 19 -30.97 -27.93 -38.49
CA PHE A 19 -31.39 -26.63 -37.96
C PHE A 19 -31.35 -26.57 -36.43
N LEU A 20 -31.82 -27.62 -35.74
CA LEU A 20 -31.68 -27.75 -34.29
C LEU A 20 -30.22 -27.78 -33.85
N GLY A 21 -29.36 -28.50 -34.58
CA GLY A 21 -27.92 -28.58 -34.30
C GLY A 21 -27.24 -27.21 -34.39
N LEU A 22 -27.54 -26.44 -35.44
CA LEU A 22 -27.02 -25.08 -35.63
C LEU A 22 -27.56 -24.12 -34.57
N TYR A 23 -28.84 -24.20 -34.22
CA TYR A 23 -29.43 -23.38 -33.17
C TYR A 23 -28.78 -23.65 -31.80
N ASN A 24 -28.63 -24.92 -31.43
CA ASN A 24 -27.97 -25.31 -30.19
C ASN A 24 -26.50 -24.87 -30.15
N LEU A 25 -25.79 -24.97 -31.28
CA LEU A 25 -24.40 -24.52 -31.38
C LEU A 25 -24.29 -23.00 -31.21
N GLN A 26 -25.21 -22.23 -31.79
CA GLN A 26 -25.22 -20.78 -31.63
C GLN A 26 -25.56 -20.39 -30.18
N SER A 27 -26.58 -21.02 -29.60
CA SER A 27 -26.95 -20.79 -28.19
C SER A 27 -25.80 -21.11 -27.24
N ALA A 28 -25.05 -22.20 -27.49
CA ALA A 28 -23.88 -22.56 -26.69
C ALA A 28 -22.74 -21.54 -26.82
N LYS A 29 -22.51 -20.99 -28.02
CA LYS A 29 -21.51 -19.94 -28.26
C LYS A 29 -21.84 -18.65 -27.51
N GLU A 30 -23.10 -18.20 -27.55
CA GLU A 30 -23.52 -17.00 -26.82
C GLU A 30 -23.41 -17.22 -25.30
N THR A 31 -23.85 -18.38 -24.80
CA THR A 31 -23.73 -18.72 -23.36
C THR A 31 -22.28 -18.74 -22.89
N PHE A 32 -21.36 -19.27 -23.70
CA PHE A 32 -19.93 -19.27 -23.38
C PHE A 32 -19.35 -17.86 -23.37
N LYS A 33 -19.71 -17.04 -24.37
CA LYS A 33 -19.29 -15.63 -24.47
C LYS A 33 -19.77 -14.82 -23.27
N ASP A 34 -21.02 -14.97 -22.85
CA ASP A 34 -21.59 -14.27 -21.70
C ASP A 34 -20.90 -14.66 -20.40
N ARG A 35 -20.62 -15.96 -20.20
CA ARG A 35 -19.87 -16.45 -19.03
C ARG A 35 -18.43 -15.94 -19.02
N LEU A 36 -17.77 -15.93 -20.17
CA LEU A 36 -16.42 -15.41 -20.29
C LEU A 36 -16.38 -13.91 -19.99
N HIS A 37 -17.33 -13.12 -20.50
CA HIS A 37 -17.45 -11.70 -20.16
C HIS A 37 -17.75 -11.48 -18.69
N ALA A 38 -18.67 -12.24 -18.10
CA ALA A 38 -18.97 -12.14 -16.67
C ALA A 38 -17.75 -12.52 -15.80
N GLN A 39 -16.98 -13.52 -16.21
CA GLN A 39 -15.78 -13.94 -15.50
C GLN A 39 -14.63 -12.94 -15.65
N LEU A 40 -14.45 -12.36 -16.84
CA LEU A 40 -13.50 -11.27 -17.07
C LEU A 40 -13.88 -10.02 -16.28
N HIS A 41 -15.17 -9.65 -16.26
CA HIS A 41 -15.66 -8.55 -15.44
C HIS A 41 -15.53 -8.83 -13.94
N ALA A 42 -15.81 -10.05 -13.48
CA ALA A 42 -15.62 -10.41 -12.08
C ALA A 42 -14.14 -10.36 -11.68
N GLN A 43 -13.24 -10.82 -12.56
CA GLN A 43 -11.80 -10.76 -12.35
C GLN A 43 -11.27 -9.31 -12.38
N GLU A 44 -11.81 -8.46 -13.25
CA GLU A 44 -11.53 -7.03 -13.29
C GLU A 44 -12.02 -6.33 -12.01
N VAL A 45 -13.24 -6.63 -11.56
CA VAL A 45 -13.83 -6.09 -10.32
C VAL A 45 -13.08 -6.58 -9.07
N ASP A 46 -12.62 -7.83 -9.02
CA ASP A 46 -11.81 -8.35 -7.91
C ASP A 46 -10.41 -7.73 -7.89
N SER A 47 -9.82 -7.48 -9.07
CA SER A 47 -8.56 -6.71 -9.17
C SER A 47 -8.71 -5.22 -8.82
N LEU A 48 -9.94 -4.70 -8.83
CA LEU A 48 -10.28 -3.35 -8.39
C LEU A 48 -10.60 -3.27 -6.88
N ASN A 49 -10.75 -4.40 -6.18
CA ASN A 49 -10.91 -4.46 -4.73
C ASN A 49 -9.55 -4.36 -4.03
N VAL A 50 -8.83 -3.29 -4.34
CA VAL A 50 -7.67 -2.90 -3.58
C VAL A 50 -8.19 -2.20 -2.32
N ASP A 51 -8.08 -2.84 -1.16
CA ASP A 51 -8.63 -2.30 0.10
C ASP A 51 -8.12 -0.88 0.34
N ALA A 52 -9.04 0.09 0.24
CA ALA A 52 -8.77 1.49 0.45
C ALA A 52 -8.31 1.72 1.90
N ILE A 53 -7.30 2.56 2.07
CA ILE A 53 -6.74 2.89 3.37
C ILE A 53 -7.47 4.10 3.92
N TYR A 54 -7.90 4.02 5.18
CA TYR A 54 -8.63 5.07 5.87
C TYR A 54 -7.79 5.65 7.01
N PHE A 55 -8.09 6.90 7.39
CA PHE A 55 -7.56 7.43 8.64
C PHE A 55 -8.00 6.54 9.81
N GLY A 56 -7.07 6.22 10.70
CA GLY A 56 -7.27 5.27 11.78
C GLY A 56 -6.90 3.82 11.46
N SER A 57 -6.65 3.48 10.19
CA SER A 57 -6.12 2.16 9.85
C SER A 57 -4.78 1.92 10.53
N THR A 58 -4.63 0.74 11.13
CA THR A 58 -3.31 0.18 11.43
C THR A 58 -2.81 -0.50 10.15
N VAL A 59 -1.54 -0.34 9.81
CA VAL A 59 -0.96 -0.83 8.56
C VAL A 59 0.47 -1.31 8.77
N THR A 60 0.97 -2.13 7.86
CA THR A 60 2.38 -2.47 7.72
C THR A 60 2.89 -1.99 6.35
N LEU A 61 3.94 -1.15 6.36
CA LEU A 61 4.53 -0.60 5.14
C LEU A 61 5.69 -1.50 4.71
N ARG A 62 5.72 -1.90 3.43
CA ARG A 62 6.81 -2.69 2.85
C ARG A 62 7.58 -1.84 1.83
N HIS A 63 8.90 -1.84 1.93
CA HIS A 63 9.77 -1.12 1.00
C HIS A 63 9.93 -1.93 -0.28
N ILE A 64 9.69 -1.31 -1.44
CA ILE A 64 9.66 -2.03 -2.73
C ILE A 64 11.07 -2.48 -3.16
N SER A 65 12.07 -1.61 -3.01
CA SER A 65 13.43 -1.87 -3.51
C SER A 65 14.26 -2.75 -2.58
N SER A 66 13.86 -2.89 -1.31
CA SER A 66 14.44 -3.88 -0.40
C SER A 66 14.02 -5.30 -0.78
N THR A 67 14.79 -6.29 -0.34
CA THR A 67 14.43 -7.72 -0.42
C THR A 67 13.32 -8.07 0.60
N GLY A 68 12.16 -7.41 0.51
CA GLY A 68 10.95 -7.73 1.27
C GLY A 68 10.88 -7.17 2.69
N GLY A 69 11.55 -6.06 2.98
CA GLY A 69 11.59 -5.49 4.32
C GLY A 69 10.44 -4.53 4.65
N TYR A 70 10.06 -4.50 5.93
CA TYR A 70 8.98 -3.68 6.49
C TYR A 70 9.50 -2.51 7.31
N LEU A 71 8.82 -1.36 7.24
CA LEU A 71 9.11 -0.22 8.12
C LEU A 71 8.90 -0.65 9.58
N HIS A 72 9.94 -0.48 10.38
CA HIS A 72 10.06 -1.09 11.69
C HIS A 72 10.56 -0.08 12.71
N SER A 73 10.15 -0.23 13.97
CA SER A 73 10.75 0.50 15.08
C SER A 73 10.69 -0.32 16.37
N HIS A 74 11.64 -0.06 17.26
CA HIS A 74 11.82 -0.80 18.52
C HIS A 74 12.45 0.14 19.57
N PRO A 75 12.41 -0.17 20.87
CA PRO A 75 12.81 0.76 21.93
C PRO A 75 14.34 0.90 22.12
N LEU A 76 15.11 0.89 21.03
CA LEU A 76 16.52 1.30 21.01
C LEU A 76 16.64 2.68 20.37
N PHE A 77 17.72 3.40 20.71
CA PHE A 77 17.95 4.78 20.32
C PHE A 77 19.22 4.90 19.49
N TYR A 78 19.30 5.87 18.58
CA TYR A 78 20.53 6.14 17.85
C TYR A 78 21.65 6.57 18.83
N PRO A 79 22.90 6.07 18.69
CA PRO A 79 24.00 6.45 19.57
C PRO A 79 24.52 7.88 19.28
N ALA A 80 24.24 8.38 18.08
CA ALA A 80 24.60 9.70 17.59
C ALA A 80 23.36 10.38 16.98
N GLY A 81 23.55 11.50 16.27
CA GLY A 81 22.44 12.25 15.67
C GLY A 81 21.51 12.82 16.74
N SER A 82 20.20 12.68 16.53
CA SER A 82 19.18 13.15 17.47
C SER A 82 19.09 12.33 18.76
N LYS A 83 19.66 11.11 18.76
CA LYS A 83 19.51 10.11 19.82
C LYS A 83 18.06 9.72 20.10
N GLN A 84 17.19 9.87 19.12
CA GLN A 84 15.79 9.46 19.20
C GLN A 84 15.64 7.96 18.86
N GLN A 85 14.40 7.45 18.96
CA GLN A 85 14.11 6.03 18.73
C GLN A 85 14.47 5.64 17.30
N GLN A 86 15.09 4.46 17.13
CA GLN A 86 15.50 3.97 15.83
C GLN A 86 14.30 3.60 14.96
N VAL A 87 14.37 3.95 13.67
CA VAL A 87 13.46 3.48 12.63
C VAL A 87 14.30 2.78 11.57
N THR A 88 13.91 1.57 11.23
CA THR A 88 14.70 0.68 10.37
C THR A 88 13.79 -0.06 9.40
N VAL A 89 14.39 -0.86 8.52
CA VAL A 89 13.67 -1.89 7.77
C VAL A 89 14.00 -3.28 8.33
N SER A 90 12.95 -4.03 8.71
CA SER A 90 13.04 -5.40 9.23
C SER A 90 12.57 -6.42 8.19
N PRO A 91 13.23 -7.59 8.04
CA PRO A 91 12.81 -8.61 7.07
C PRO A 91 11.55 -9.38 7.49
N GLN A 92 11.11 -9.27 8.75
CA GLN A 92 9.99 -10.02 9.29
C GLN A 92 8.86 -9.09 9.69
N ARG A 93 7.63 -9.45 9.31
CA ARG A 93 6.42 -8.80 9.81
C ARG A 93 6.19 -9.20 11.27
N SER A 94 5.97 -8.22 12.13
CA SER A 94 5.71 -8.38 13.56
C SER A 94 4.89 -7.20 14.10
N GLU A 95 4.57 -7.21 15.39
CA GLU A 95 3.93 -6.04 16.05
C GLU A 95 4.79 -4.76 15.95
N GLU A 96 6.13 -4.90 15.90
CA GLU A 96 7.10 -3.80 15.74
C GLU A 96 7.14 -3.21 14.31
N THR A 97 6.32 -3.75 13.41
CA THR A 97 6.13 -3.23 12.04
C THR A 97 4.77 -2.52 11.86
N MET A 98 3.97 -2.43 12.92
CA MET A 98 2.62 -1.87 12.86
C MET A 98 2.61 -0.36 13.10
N TRP A 99 2.00 0.37 12.17
CA TRP A 99 1.86 1.83 12.21
C TRP A 99 0.40 2.21 12.06
N ARG A 100 -0.09 3.15 12.87
CA ARG A 100 -1.45 3.69 12.75
C ARG A 100 -1.41 5.03 12.04
N ILE A 101 -2.26 5.20 11.02
CA ILE A 101 -2.33 6.41 10.21
C ILE A 101 -3.30 7.40 10.85
N TYR A 102 -2.82 8.62 11.10
CA TYR A 102 -3.59 9.72 11.66
C TYR A 102 -3.67 10.89 10.69
N ASN A 103 -4.77 11.66 10.75
CA ASN A 103 -4.91 12.89 9.96
C ASN A 103 -4.12 14.03 10.60
N ALA A 104 -3.01 14.44 9.98
CA ALA A 104 -2.13 15.49 10.49
C ALA A 104 -2.80 16.85 10.70
N THR A 105 -3.91 17.13 10.01
CA THR A 105 -4.65 18.41 10.13
C THR A 105 -5.43 18.54 11.43
N ILE A 106 -5.55 17.45 12.19
CA ILE A 106 -6.28 17.39 13.47
C ILE A 106 -5.29 16.98 14.56
N ARG A 107 -4.80 17.94 15.36
CA ARG A 107 -3.77 17.71 16.41
C ARG A 107 -4.29 17.89 17.84
N ASP A 108 -5.60 17.96 18.03
CA ASP A 108 -6.19 18.19 19.34
C ASP A 108 -6.45 16.88 20.12
N GLU A 109 -6.37 16.96 21.45
CA GLU A 109 -6.64 15.88 22.40
C GLU A 109 -8.14 15.50 22.44
N THR A 110 -9.03 16.38 21.96
CA THR A 110 -10.47 16.13 21.84
C THR A 110 -10.86 15.31 20.61
N ARG A 111 -9.89 14.62 19.99
CA ARG A 111 -10.09 13.88 18.76
C ARG A 111 -11.27 12.90 18.90
N PRO A 112 -12.28 12.96 18.02
CA PRO A 112 -13.17 11.81 17.82
C PRO A 112 -12.30 10.60 17.48
N ASP A 113 -12.73 9.39 17.86
CA ASP A 113 -12.08 8.15 17.44
C ASP A 113 -11.70 8.26 15.95
N PRO A 114 -10.45 7.98 15.54
CA PRO A 114 -10.08 7.95 14.13
C PRO A 114 -11.06 7.15 13.26
N GLN A 115 -11.72 6.13 13.81
CA GLN A 115 -12.77 5.36 13.13
C GLN A 115 -14.08 6.15 12.92
N ALA A 116 -14.36 7.17 13.74
CA ALA A 116 -15.60 7.95 13.67
C ALA A 116 -15.70 8.86 12.44
N LEU A 117 -14.59 9.09 11.71
CA LEU A 117 -14.58 9.97 10.54
C LEU A 117 -14.41 9.24 9.20
N ALA A 118 -14.18 7.92 9.17
CA ALA A 118 -14.12 7.04 7.99
C ALA A 118 -13.71 7.73 6.66
N GLN A 119 -12.66 8.55 6.70
CA GLN A 119 -12.19 9.32 5.56
C GLN A 119 -11.06 8.53 4.89
N PRO A 120 -11.14 8.25 3.58
CA PRO A 120 -10.05 7.58 2.88
C PRO A 120 -8.83 8.50 2.83
N VAL A 121 -7.65 7.89 2.91
CA VAL A 121 -6.39 8.57 2.65
C VAL A 121 -6.25 8.71 1.14
N VAL A 122 -6.17 9.95 0.66
CA VAL A 122 -6.05 10.27 -0.77
C VAL A 122 -4.72 10.96 -1.07
N SER A 123 -4.34 11.02 -2.34
CA SER A 123 -3.18 11.76 -2.82
C SER A 123 -3.16 13.20 -2.28
N GLY A 124 -2.03 13.62 -1.73
CA GLY A 124 -1.87 14.92 -1.10
C GLY A 124 -2.34 14.99 0.36
N SER A 125 -2.95 13.92 0.90
CA SER A 125 -3.30 13.87 2.33
C SER A 125 -2.05 14.00 3.18
N THR A 126 -2.10 14.89 4.19
CA THR A 126 -1.06 14.96 5.20
C THR A 126 -1.42 14.01 6.35
N VAL A 127 -0.51 13.10 6.65
CA VAL A 127 -0.67 12.04 7.65
C VAL A 127 0.42 12.13 8.72
N MET A 128 0.10 11.64 9.91
CA MET A 128 1.09 11.25 10.92
C MET A 128 1.05 9.73 11.07
N LEU A 129 2.20 9.08 11.04
CA LEU A 129 2.33 7.63 11.25
C LEU A 129 2.78 7.39 12.67
N ARG A 130 1.93 6.74 13.49
CA ARG A 130 2.27 6.39 14.87
C ARG A 130 2.59 4.91 15.01
N HIS A 131 3.79 4.60 15.47
CA HIS A 131 4.20 3.24 15.78
C HIS A 131 3.31 2.68 16.91
N VAL A 132 2.67 1.54 16.67
CA VAL A 132 1.65 1.01 17.59
C VAL A 132 2.25 0.61 18.94
N PRO A 133 3.33 -0.18 19.03
CA PRO A 133 3.92 -0.59 20.31
C PRO A 133 4.47 0.57 21.16
N THR A 134 5.17 1.54 20.55
CA THR A 134 5.90 2.57 21.32
C THR A 134 5.21 3.94 21.34
N SER A 135 4.11 4.10 20.60
CA SER A 135 3.37 5.36 20.45
C SER A 135 4.22 6.54 19.94
N LYS A 136 5.38 6.28 19.33
CA LYS A 136 6.18 7.32 18.68
C LYS A 136 5.65 7.64 17.29
N HIS A 137 5.81 8.89 16.85
CA HIS A 137 5.56 9.29 15.48
C HIS A 137 6.79 9.07 14.62
N LEU A 138 6.57 8.67 13.36
CA LEU A 138 7.60 8.73 12.33
C LEU A 138 7.98 10.19 12.11
N HIS A 139 9.26 10.49 12.33
CA HIS A 139 9.77 11.84 12.45
C HIS A 139 11.00 12.03 11.57
N SER A 140 11.19 13.25 11.05
CA SER A 140 12.41 13.63 10.34
C SER A 140 12.71 15.10 10.58
N HIS A 141 13.99 15.47 10.58
CA HIS A 141 14.42 16.85 10.82
C HIS A 141 15.54 17.26 9.88
N ALA A 142 15.48 18.54 9.46
CA ALA A 142 16.29 19.07 8.37
C ALA A 142 17.80 19.04 8.60
N ASP A 143 18.23 19.11 9.87
CA ASP A 143 19.59 19.50 10.25
C ASP A 143 20.42 18.33 10.82
N ILE A 144 19.92 17.10 10.76
CA ILE A 144 20.63 15.92 11.29
C ILE A 144 20.72 14.87 10.20
N SER A 145 21.95 14.48 9.88
CA SER A 145 22.27 13.43 8.93
C SER A 145 21.97 12.03 9.50
N PRO A 146 21.59 11.06 8.66
CA PRO A 146 21.39 9.69 9.11
C PRO A 146 22.70 9.06 9.60
N PRO A 147 22.62 8.01 10.43
CA PRO A 147 23.77 7.50 11.19
C PRO A 147 24.85 6.81 10.33
N VAL A 148 24.50 6.28 9.15
CA VAL A 148 25.44 5.60 8.26
C VAL A 148 25.65 6.39 6.97
N SER A 149 24.57 6.84 6.33
CA SER A 149 24.63 7.55 5.04
C SER A 149 24.87 9.05 5.19
N LEU A 150 26.12 9.45 5.35
CA LEU A 150 26.52 10.84 5.66
C LEU A 150 26.51 11.83 4.48
N ASP A 151 25.77 11.55 3.40
CA ASP A 151 25.58 12.53 2.32
C ASP A 151 24.64 13.65 2.81
N GLY A 152 24.98 14.92 2.52
CA GLY A 152 24.15 16.09 2.86
C GLY A 152 22.78 16.12 2.16
N ASN A 153 22.52 15.20 1.24
CA ASN A 153 21.21 14.99 0.61
C ASN A 153 20.22 14.20 1.49
N PHE A 154 20.69 13.57 2.57
CA PHE A 154 19.87 12.73 3.44
C PHE A 154 19.61 13.37 4.81
N GLN A 155 18.46 13.08 5.38
CA GLN A 155 18.06 13.43 6.74
C GLN A 155 17.80 12.15 7.54
N GLU A 156 18.13 12.18 8.83
CA GLU A 156 17.82 11.10 9.76
C GLU A 156 16.30 10.97 9.95
N VAL A 157 15.82 9.73 9.97
CA VAL A 157 14.42 9.38 10.26
C VAL A 157 14.36 8.61 11.57
N THR A 158 13.44 8.99 12.44
CA THR A 158 13.38 8.51 13.82
C THR A 158 11.95 8.28 14.29
N GLY A 159 11.82 7.67 15.48
CA GLY A 159 10.59 7.68 16.27
C GLY A 159 10.66 8.77 17.34
N TYR A 160 9.76 9.76 17.29
CA TYR A 160 9.71 10.88 18.23
C TYR A 160 8.40 10.96 19.02
N GLY A 161 8.40 11.70 20.13
CA GLY A 161 7.23 11.92 20.98
C GLY A 161 7.14 10.97 22.17
N LEU A 162 5.96 10.86 22.76
CA LEU A 162 5.63 10.04 23.93
C LEU A 162 4.13 9.72 23.94
N ILE A 163 3.67 8.83 24.83
CA ILE A 163 2.23 8.50 24.94
C ILE A 163 1.44 9.77 25.26
N GLY A 164 0.47 10.11 24.41
CA GLY A 164 -0.31 11.34 24.54
C GLY A 164 0.31 12.56 23.84
N PHE A 165 1.50 12.44 23.24
CA PHE A 165 2.05 13.51 22.43
C PHE A 165 1.20 13.73 21.16
N ALA A 166 0.70 14.95 20.98
CA ALA A 166 -0.10 15.31 19.82
C ALA A 166 0.68 15.31 18.49
N GLY A 167 2.00 15.37 18.57
CA GLY A 167 2.91 15.50 17.44
C GLY A 167 3.29 16.95 17.13
N ASP A 168 4.37 17.14 16.39
CA ASP A 168 4.78 18.43 15.85
C ASP A 168 4.87 18.42 14.31
N ALA A 169 5.27 19.54 13.72
CA ALA A 169 5.29 19.72 12.26
C ALA A 169 6.28 18.78 11.52
N ASN A 170 7.26 18.20 12.22
CA ASN A 170 8.24 17.26 11.69
C ASN A 170 7.73 15.79 11.70
N ASP A 171 6.52 15.57 12.22
CA ASP A 171 5.81 14.28 12.16
C ASP A 171 4.91 14.17 10.91
N ASP A 172 4.82 15.22 10.09
CA ASP A 172 3.90 15.31 8.96
C ASP A 172 4.49 14.76 7.67
N TRP A 173 3.77 13.81 7.07
CA TRP A 173 4.11 13.19 5.80
C TRP A 173 2.96 13.35 4.82
N ILE A 174 3.28 13.71 3.58
CA ILE A 174 2.32 13.82 2.49
C ILE A 174 2.33 12.49 1.73
N VAL A 175 1.15 11.89 1.58
CA VAL A 175 0.96 10.63 0.86
C VAL A 175 0.82 10.90 -0.63
N GLU A 176 1.66 10.23 -1.42
CA GLU A 176 1.73 10.41 -2.88
C GLU A 176 1.61 9.04 -3.58
N PRO A 177 0.39 8.51 -3.78
CA PRO A 177 0.18 7.31 -4.58
C PRO A 177 0.67 7.52 -6.00
N THR A 178 1.39 6.55 -6.54
CA THR A 178 1.99 6.63 -7.89
C THR A 178 0.97 6.80 -9.01
N GLN A 179 -0.24 6.26 -8.83
CA GLN A 179 -1.36 6.39 -9.76
C GLN A 179 -2.31 7.56 -9.41
N GLY A 180 -2.01 8.33 -8.35
CA GLY A 180 -2.92 9.30 -7.77
C GLY A 180 -4.12 8.66 -7.06
N GLY A 181 -5.14 9.47 -6.75
CA GLY A 181 -6.39 8.96 -6.17
C GLY A 181 -6.27 8.49 -4.72
N VAL A 182 -7.01 7.44 -4.37
CA VAL A 182 -7.08 6.87 -3.01
C VAL A 182 -5.86 5.97 -2.77
N LEU A 183 -5.23 6.07 -1.60
CA LEU A 183 -4.22 5.11 -1.15
C LEU A 183 -4.89 3.77 -0.88
N ALA A 184 -4.36 2.71 -1.47
CA ALA A 184 -4.90 1.37 -1.35
C ALA A 184 -3.78 0.35 -1.10
N THR A 185 -4.14 -0.81 -0.55
CA THR A 185 -3.21 -1.93 -0.30
C THR A 185 -2.44 -2.32 -1.57
N ALA A 186 -1.19 -2.78 -1.47
CA ALA A 186 -0.33 -3.18 -2.59
C ALA A 186 -0.05 -2.11 -3.68
N SER A 187 -0.63 -0.91 -3.58
CA SER A 187 -0.41 0.18 -4.53
C SER A 187 0.87 0.94 -4.16
N PRO A 188 1.82 1.12 -5.09
CA PRO A 188 3.03 1.89 -4.82
C PRO A 188 2.73 3.35 -4.51
N PHE A 189 3.35 3.88 -3.47
CA PHE A 189 3.24 5.27 -3.06
C PHE A 189 4.55 5.78 -2.46
N ARG A 190 4.67 7.09 -2.35
CA ARG A 190 5.75 7.77 -1.61
C ARG A 190 5.19 8.48 -0.38
N LEU A 191 6.06 8.66 0.61
CA LEU A 191 5.81 9.51 1.78
C LEU A 191 6.79 10.68 1.72
N ARG A 192 6.29 11.88 1.45
CA ARG A 192 7.11 13.09 1.40
C ARG A 192 7.01 13.84 2.73
N HIS A 193 8.12 14.05 3.41
CA HIS A 193 8.17 14.85 4.62
C HIS A 193 7.70 16.28 4.32
N ARG A 194 6.69 16.75 5.05
CA ARG A 194 5.97 17.98 4.70
C ARG A 194 6.84 19.22 4.76
N ILE A 195 7.70 19.33 5.76
CA ILE A 195 8.50 20.53 6.01
C ILE A 195 9.71 20.60 5.09
N THR A 196 10.43 19.49 4.90
CA THR A 196 11.70 19.49 4.17
C THR A 196 11.60 18.98 2.74
N GLY A 197 10.45 18.40 2.36
CA GLY A 197 10.20 17.91 1.01
C GLY A 197 10.97 16.64 0.62
N CYS A 198 11.77 16.07 1.51
CA CYS A 198 12.44 14.79 1.26
C CYS A 198 11.45 13.63 1.33
N HIS A 199 11.78 12.51 0.70
CA HIS A 199 10.96 11.30 0.70
C HIS A 199 11.53 10.25 1.65
N LEU A 200 10.64 9.54 2.36
CA LEU A 200 11.01 8.39 3.17
C LEU A 200 11.62 7.31 2.27
N SER A 201 12.86 6.93 2.54
CA SER A 201 13.60 5.99 1.72
C SER A 201 14.35 4.97 2.56
N SER A 202 14.69 3.86 1.92
CA SER A 202 15.60 2.84 2.44
C SER A 202 16.50 2.37 1.28
N HIS A 203 17.69 1.89 1.59
CA HIS A 203 18.70 1.53 0.58
C HIS A 203 19.64 0.45 1.12
N GLY A 204 20.64 0.03 0.35
CA GLY A 204 21.49 -1.13 0.67
C GLY A 204 22.41 -1.02 1.89
N ALA A 205 22.35 0.05 2.70
CA ALA A 205 23.14 0.15 3.93
C ALA A 205 22.40 -0.45 5.13
N PHE A 206 23.20 -1.09 5.99
CA PHE A 206 22.74 -1.68 7.24
C PHE A 206 23.36 -0.95 8.41
N LEU A 207 22.60 -0.85 9.51
CA LEU A 207 23.09 -0.31 10.75
C LEU A 207 24.14 -1.26 11.37
N PRO A 208 25.15 -0.73 12.08
CA PRO A 208 26.08 -1.54 12.87
C PRO A 208 25.40 -2.33 14.00
N GLU A 209 26.19 -3.00 14.84
CA GLU A 209 25.71 -3.84 15.95
C GLU A 209 24.70 -3.12 16.87
N TRP A 210 24.88 -1.82 17.12
CA TRP A 210 23.96 -1.02 17.94
C TRP A 210 22.55 -0.86 17.33
N GLY A 211 22.39 -1.12 16.02
CA GLY A 211 21.13 -1.13 15.29
C GLY A 211 20.75 -2.53 14.77
N LEU A 212 21.29 -3.57 15.40
CA LEU A 212 20.95 -4.98 15.17
C LEU A 212 21.20 -5.50 13.74
N GLY A 213 22.01 -4.80 12.94
CA GLY A 213 22.20 -5.18 11.54
C GLY A 213 20.97 -4.96 10.66
N LEU A 214 19.99 -4.17 11.12
CA LEU A 214 18.80 -3.83 10.35
C LEU A 214 19.11 -2.77 9.30
N GLN A 215 18.30 -2.73 8.24
CA GLN A 215 18.54 -1.82 7.13
C GLN A 215 18.17 -0.38 7.51
N GLU A 216 18.99 0.59 7.07
CA GLU A 216 18.83 2.02 7.39
C GLU A 216 17.61 2.63 6.69
N VAL A 217 16.81 3.38 7.44
CA VAL A 217 15.77 4.26 6.90
C VAL A 217 16.25 5.70 7.01
N LEU A 218 16.04 6.48 5.96
CA LEU A 218 16.41 7.89 5.90
C LEU A 218 15.39 8.68 5.09
N CYS A 219 15.56 10.00 5.02
CA CYS A 219 14.73 10.86 4.18
C CYS A 219 15.59 11.52 3.10
N SER A 220 15.35 11.20 1.83
CA SER A 220 16.14 11.64 0.68
C SER A 220 15.51 12.83 -0.03
N ARG A 221 16.30 13.88 -0.31
CA ARG A 221 15.84 15.00 -1.18
C ARG A 221 15.83 14.63 -2.68
N GLN A 222 16.42 13.48 -3.04
CA GLN A 222 16.45 12.98 -4.40
C GLN A 222 15.40 11.89 -4.54
N GLU A 223 14.45 12.10 -5.45
CA GLU A 223 13.51 11.06 -5.86
C GLU A 223 14.27 9.95 -6.59
N SER A 224 13.96 8.71 -6.25
CA SER A 224 14.56 7.54 -6.86
C SER A 224 13.56 6.37 -6.90
N GLY A 225 14.03 5.14 -7.01
CA GLY A 225 13.21 3.95 -6.75
C GLY A 225 13.22 3.53 -5.28
N ASP A 226 14.12 4.10 -4.47
CA ASP A 226 14.35 3.73 -3.07
C ASP A 226 13.38 4.42 -2.10
N ASP A 227 12.49 5.26 -2.62
CA ASP A 227 11.44 5.97 -1.89
C ASP A 227 10.04 5.35 -2.06
N LEU A 228 9.96 4.22 -2.76
CA LEU A 228 8.69 3.54 -3.03
C LEU A 228 8.34 2.52 -1.95
N TRP A 229 7.12 2.65 -1.46
CA TRP A 229 6.51 1.78 -0.45
C TRP A 229 5.17 1.25 -0.93
N ILE A 230 4.72 0.14 -0.33
CA ILE A 230 3.34 -0.31 -0.41
C ILE A 230 2.77 -0.53 1.00
N ILE A 231 1.45 -0.44 1.14
CA ILE A 231 0.77 -1.02 2.29
C ILE A 231 0.62 -2.51 2.00
N ASP A 232 1.27 -3.36 2.78
CA ASP A 232 1.24 -4.81 2.57
C ASP A 232 0.03 -5.47 3.27
N ALA A 233 -0.40 -4.88 4.38
CA ALA A 233 -1.57 -5.32 5.13
C ALA A 233 -2.13 -4.22 6.03
N ILE A 234 -3.40 -4.41 6.41
CA ILE A 234 -4.19 -3.62 7.37
C ILE A 234 -4.39 -4.47 8.64
#